data_AF-A0A1G2CDA5-F1
#
_entry.id   AF-A0A1G2CDA5-F1
#
_cell.length_a   1.000
_cell.length_b   1.000
_cell.length_c   1.000
_cell.angle_alpha   90.00
_cell.angle_beta   90.00
_cell.angle_gamma   90.00
#
_symmetry.space_group_name_H-M   'P 1'
#
loop_
_entity.id
_entity.type
_entity.pdbx_description
1 polymer ?
#
loop_
_entity_poly.entity_id
_entity_poly.type
_entity_poly.pdbx_seq_one_letter_code
_entity_poly.pdbx_strand_id
1 'polypeptide(L)'
;MLLTSHLAATLLLSQALAFSGPELAAAVIGGVALDLDHLFISRKWLGDVQNFFRKGTSTHGEVMQHSWLQEPLFGLAAGVFIGLGVQAVFASVQWWVFPLSQALHIGMDALMNYEHRPLVPLSKWSYRGFVRSATVTETIISSAALLTIFLS
;
A
#
# COMPACT_ATOMS: atom_id res chain seq x y z
N MET A 1 4.62 -2.01 5.10
CA MET A 1 4.42 -2.43 6.52
C MET A 1 4.12 -3.93 6.55
N LEU A 2 3.85 -4.57 7.70
CA LEU A 2 3.31 -5.93 7.68
C LEU A 2 1.91 -5.97 7.04
N LEU A 3 1.62 -7.04 6.30
CA LEU A 3 0.29 -7.29 5.71
C LEU A 3 -0.83 -7.22 6.76
N THR A 4 -0.56 -7.71 7.97
CA THR A 4 -1.50 -7.66 9.09
C THR A 4 -1.82 -6.23 9.51
N SER A 5 -0.85 -5.31 9.43
CA SER A 5 -1.07 -3.89 9.71
C SER A 5 -1.95 -3.23 8.67
N HIS A 6 -1.71 -3.51 7.38
CA HIS A 6 -2.56 -3.03 6.29
C HIS A 6 -3.99 -3.58 6.38
N LEU A 7 -4.13 -4.88 6.69
CA LEU A 7 -5.42 -5.51 6.91
C LEU A 7 -6.16 -4.88 8.10
N ALA A 8 -5.48 -4.72 9.24
CA ALA A 8 -6.07 -4.10 10.42
C ALA A 8 -6.58 -2.68 10.11
N ALA A 9 -5.74 -1.84 9.51
CA ALA A 9 -6.12 -0.47 9.16
C ALA A 9 -7.29 -0.43 8.16
N THR A 10 -7.28 -1.29 7.15
CA THR A 10 -8.34 -1.36 6.13
C THR A 10 -9.66 -1.82 6.72
N LEU A 11 -9.63 -2.79 7.64
CA LEU A 11 -10.83 -3.26 8.33
C LEU A 11 -11.39 -2.19 9.29
N LEU A 12 -10.53 -1.46 10.01
CA LEU A 12 -10.97 -0.34 10.87
C LEU A 12 -11.61 0.78 10.03
N LEU A 13 -11.01 1.15 8.90
CA LEU A 13 -11.60 2.12 7.98
C LEU A 13 -12.96 1.63 7.46
N SER A 14 -13.04 0.36 7.07
CA SER A 14 -14.26 -0.25 6.55
C SER A 14 -15.37 -0.28 7.61
N GLN A 15 -15.03 -0.58 8.86
CA GLN A 15 -15.97 -0.53 9.98
C GLN A 15 -16.45 0.90 10.25
N ALA A 16 -15.53 1.87 10.27
CA ALA A 16 -15.86 3.28 10.50
C ALA A 16 -16.79 3.88 9.42
N LEU A 17 -16.68 3.38 8.19
CA LEU A 17 -17.51 3.81 7.04
C LEU A 17 -18.68 2.85 6.77
N ALA A 18 -18.88 1.85 7.63
CA ALA A 18 -19.92 0.83 7.50
C ALA A 18 -19.93 0.10 6.14
N PHE A 19 -18.76 -0.11 5.53
CA PHE A 19 -18.64 -0.91 4.32
C PHE A 19 -19.04 -2.35 4.58
N SER A 20 -19.82 -2.91 3.66
CA SER A 20 -20.29 -4.29 3.76
C SER A 20 -20.35 -4.96 2.39
N GLY A 21 -20.38 -6.30 2.39
CA GLY A 21 -20.51 -7.09 1.16
C GLY A 21 -19.47 -6.71 0.09
N PRO A 22 -19.90 -6.37 -1.14
CA PRO A 22 -18.99 -6.00 -2.23
C PRO A 22 -18.10 -4.77 -1.94
N GLU A 23 -18.55 -3.80 -1.14
CA GLU A 23 -17.75 -2.62 -0.79
C GLU A 23 -16.59 -3.00 0.13
N LEU A 24 -16.85 -3.87 1.11
CA LEU A 24 -15.80 -4.39 1.99
C LEU A 24 -14.76 -5.18 1.19
N ALA A 25 -15.20 -5.99 0.22
CA ALA A 25 -14.28 -6.71 -0.67
C ALA A 25 -13.42 -5.75 -1.50
N ALA A 26 -14.02 -4.72 -2.10
CA ALA A 26 -13.28 -3.69 -2.84
C ALA A 26 -12.28 -2.93 -1.95
N ALA A 27 -12.68 -2.60 -0.72
CA ALA A 27 -11.83 -1.95 0.27
C ALA A 27 -10.63 -2.83 0.66
N VAL A 28 -10.86 -4.10 0.97
CA VAL A 28 -9.80 -5.07 1.30
C VAL A 28 -8.86 -5.27 0.11
N ILE A 29 -9.37 -5.33 -1.12
CA ILE A 29 -8.52 -5.45 -2.30
C ILE A 29 -7.65 -4.21 -2.47
N GLY A 30 -8.23 -3.01 -2.39
CA GLY A 30 -7.50 -1.75 -2.54
C GLY A 30 -6.53 -1.45 -1.41
N GLY A 31 -6.84 -1.86 -0.17
CA GLY A 31 -6.02 -1.57 1.01
C GLY A 31 -5.00 -2.64 1.37
N VAL A 32 -5.22 -3.89 0.94
CA VAL A 32 -4.44 -5.07 1.38
C VAL A 32 -3.98 -5.92 0.21
N ALA A 33 -4.86 -6.20 -0.77
CA ALA A 33 -4.49 -7.12 -1.87
C ALA A 33 -3.45 -6.53 -2.82
N LEU A 34 -3.21 -5.21 -2.76
CA LEU A 34 -2.07 -4.59 -3.44
C LEU A 34 -0.73 -5.08 -2.90
N ASP A 35 -0.65 -5.56 -1.65
CA ASP A 35 0.54 -6.26 -1.10
C ASP A 35 0.59 -7.75 -1.50
N LEU A 36 -0.45 -8.32 -2.11
CA LEU A 36 -0.41 -9.73 -2.54
C LEU A 36 0.58 -9.94 -3.70
N ASP A 37 1.02 -8.89 -4.38
CA ASP A 37 2.15 -8.96 -5.31
C ASP A 37 3.46 -9.35 -4.59
N HIS A 38 3.61 -9.03 -3.30
CA HIS A 38 4.72 -9.50 -2.47
C HIS A 38 4.60 -10.99 -2.11
N LEU A 39 3.36 -11.53 -2.07
CA LEU A 39 3.07 -12.94 -1.77
C LEU A 39 3.04 -13.84 -3.02
N PHE A 40 2.56 -13.33 -4.15
CA PHE A 40 2.29 -14.12 -5.36
C PHE A 40 3.06 -13.70 -6.61
N ILE A 41 3.86 -12.63 -6.55
CA ILE A 41 4.59 -12.14 -7.72
C ILE A 41 6.04 -11.83 -7.35
N SER A 42 6.90 -12.86 -7.38
CA SER A 42 8.32 -12.65 -7.64
C SER A 42 8.56 -12.21 -9.10
N ARG A 43 8.03 -11.05 -9.52
CA ARG A 43 8.46 -10.34 -10.75
C ARG A 43 9.67 -9.44 -10.50
N LYS A 44 10.07 -9.26 -9.24
CA LYS A 44 11.47 -8.95 -8.88
C LYS A 44 12.43 -9.84 -9.66
N TRP A 45 12.14 -11.14 -9.79
CA TRP A 45 13.01 -12.11 -10.45
C TRP A 45 13.24 -11.86 -11.96
N LEU A 46 12.28 -11.34 -12.72
CA LEU A 46 12.46 -11.10 -14.16
C LEU A 46 13.06 -9.71 -14.47
N GLY A 47 12.69 -8.68 -13.69
CA GLY A 47 13.27 -7.34 -13.81
C GLY A 47 14.65 -7.21 -13.17
N ASP A 48 14.91 -7.88 -12.05
CA ASP A 48 16.22 -7.96 -11.42
C ASP A 48 17.19 -8.80 -12.26
N VAL A 49 16.74 -9.84 -12.99
CA VAL A 49 17.57 -10.56 -13.98
C VAL A 49 17.92 -9.67 -15.19
N GLN A 50 17.02 -8.80 -15.65
CA GLN A 50 17.34 -7.81 -16.70
C GLN A 50 18.27 -6.69 -16.21
N ASN A 51 18.17 -6.28 -14.94
CA ASN A 51 18.97 -5.21 -14.36
C ASN A 51 20.30 -5.69 -13.70
N PHE A 52 20.46 -6.98 -13.33
CA PHE A 52 21.71 -7.56 -12.77
C PHE A 52 22.86 -7.62 -13.79
N PHE A 53 22.56 -7.74 -15.09
CA PHE A 53 23.57 -7.65 -16.16
C PHE A 53 23.87 -6.21 -16.60
N ARG A 54 23.05 -5.23 -16.18
CA ARG A 54 23.22 -3.81 -16.50
C ARG A 54 23.92 -3.15 -15.32
N LYS A 55 25.25 -3.10 -15.40
CA LYS A 55 26.19 -2.62 -14.36
C LYS A 55 25.80 -1.24 -13.80
N GLY A 56 24.93 -1.23 -12.81
CA GLY A 56 24.57 -0.09 -11.98
C GLY A 56 24.61 -0.58 -10.54
N THR A 57 25.61 -0.13 -9.79
CA THR A 57 25.94 -0.50 -8.41
C THR A 57 24.72 -0.42 -7.49
N SER A 58 24.06 -1.56 -7.29
CA SER A 58 23.07 -1.75 -6.24
C SER A 58 23.83 -2.08 -4.95
N THR A 59 24.03 -1.07 -4.13
CA THR A 59 24.37 -1.20 -2.72
C THR A 59 23.61 -0.11 -1.98
N HIS A 60 22.55 -0.50 -1.27
CA HIS A 60 21.74 0.33 -0.37
C HIS A 60 21.05 1.56 -0.99
N GLY A 61 19.75 1.44 -1.28
CA GLY A 61 18.78 2.56 -1.17
C GLY A 61 18.97 3.84 -2.02
N GLU A 62 19.88 3.91 -2.98
CA GLU A 62 20.26 5.21 -3.58
C GLU A 62 19.89 5.47 -5.05
N VAL A 63 19.13 4.59 -5.72
CA VAL A 63 18.61 4.92 -7.06
C VAL A 63 17.08 5.02 -7.00
N MET A 64 16.58 6.12 -6.45
CA MET A 64 15.18 6.52 -6.64
C MET A 64 15.01 6.96 -8.10
N GLN A 65 14.52 6.05 -8.95
CA GLN A 65 14.27 6.31 -10.38
C GLN A 65 13.05 7.21 -10.61
N HIS A 66 12.22 7.41 -9.60
CA HIS A 66 10.98 8.17 -9.62
C HIS A 66 10.83 8.96 -8.32
N SER A 67 10.08 10.07 -8.40
CA SER A 67 9.70 10.85 -7.22
C SER A 67 8.73 10.02 -6.37
N TRP A 68 8.89 10.05 -5.04
CA TRP A 68 7.93 9.37 -4.15
C TRP A 68 6.50 9.93 -4.30
N LEU A 69 6.28 11.12 -4.88
CA LEU A 69 4.94 11.62 -5.24
C LEU A 69 4.35 10.96 -6.49
N GLN A 70 5.17 10.40 -7.38
CA GLN A 70 4.68 9.71 -8.57
C GLN A 70 3.94 8.43 -8.21
N GLU A 71 4.39 7.70 -7.18
CA GLU A 71 3.75 6.49 -6.68
C GLU A 71 2.33 6.72 -6.15
N PRO A 72 2.05 7.68 -5.23
CA PRO A 72 0.70 7.99 -4.79
C PRO A 72 -0.14 8.58 -5.92
N LEU A 73 0.41 9.45 -6.77
CA LEU A 73 -0.37 10.02 -7.88
C LEU A 73 -0.80 8.94 -8.88
N PHE A 74 0.13 8.07 -9.28
CA PHE A 74 -0.16 6.94 -10.16
C PHE A 74 -1.09 5.93 -9.49
N GLY A 75 -0.80 5.57 -8.23
CA GLY A 75 -1.61 4.65 -7.44
C GLY A 75 -3.04 5.13 -7.29
N LEU A 76 -3.25 6.37 -6.88
CA LEU A 76 -4.59 6.95 -6.75
C LEU A 76 -5.29 7.08 -8.11
N ALA A 77 -4.61 7.51 -9.17
CA ALA A 77 -5.20 7.56 -10.51
C ALA A 77 -5.64 6.17 -10.98
N ALA A 78 -4.79 5.16 -10.83
CA ALA A 78 -5.12 3.77 -11.11
C ALA A 78 -6.30 3.29 -10.24
N GLY A 79 -6.31 3.64 -8.95
CA GLY A 79 -7.38 3.34 -8.02
C GLY A 79 -8.72 3.95 -8.44
N VAL A 80 -8.74 5.17 -8.97
CA VAL A 80 -9.95 5.78 -9.55
C VAL A 80 -10.45 4.97 -10.74
N PHE A 81 -9.58 4.60 -11.68
CA PHE A 81 -9.99 3.80 -12.84
C PHE A 81 -10.49 2.41 -12.45
N ILE A 82 -9.82 1.75 -11.50
CA ILE A 82 -10.25 0.45 -10.98
C ILE A 82 -11.59 0.60 -10.26
N GLY A 83 -11.74 1.61 -9.39
CA GLY A 83 -12.97 1.88 -8.66
C GLY A 83 -14.17 2.14 -9.60
N LEU A 84 -13.97 2.92 -10.66
CA LEU A 84 -14.97 3.12 -11.71
C LEU A 84 -15.32 1.82 -12.43
N GLY A 85 -14.33 0.97 -12.72
CA GLY A 85 -14.54 -0.35 -13.31
C GLY A 85 -15.32 -1.30 -12.38
N VAL A 86 -15.00 -1.31 -11.10
CA VAL A 86 -15.72 -2.08 -10.08
C VAL A 86 -17.17 -1.59 -9.98
N GLN A 87 -17.40 -0.28 -9.92
CA GLN A 87 -18.75 0.29 -9.88
C GLN A 87 -19.57 -0.08 -11.13
N ALA A 88 -18.93 -0.14 -12.30
CA ALA A 88 -19.60 -0.53 -13.54
C ALA A 88 -20.11 -1.99 -13.52
N VAL A 89 -19.43 -2.89 -12.81
CA VAL A 89 -19.84 -4.30 -12.64
C VAL A 89 -20.76 -4.48 -11.43
N PHE A 90 -20.46 -3.78 -10.35
CA PHE A 90 -21.18 -3.80 -9.08
C PHE A 90 -21.72 -2.41 -8.77
N ALA A 91 -22.90 -2.09 -9.27
CA ALA A 91 -23.51 -0.76 -9.13
C ALA A 91 -23.71 -0.33 -7.66
N SER A 92 -23.73 -1.28 -6.72
CA SER A 92 -23.81 -1.02 -5.28
C SER A 92 -22.49 -0.56 -4.66
N VAL A 93 -21.35 -0.68 -5.36
CA VAL A 93 -20.04 -0.25 -4.86
C VAL A 93 -19.76 1.16 -5.33
N GLN A 94 -19.50 2.08 -4.40
CA GLN A 94 -19.08 3.42 -4.77
C GLN A 94 -17.65 3.42 -5.32
N TRP A 95 -17.42 4.11 -6.45
CA TRP A 95 -16.10 4.15 -7.11
C TRP A 95 -14.98 4.63 -6.18
N TRP A 96 -15.29 5.48 -5.21
CA TRP A 96 -14.30 6.09 -4.33
C TRP A 96 -13.82 5.15 -3.21
N VAL A 97 -14.48 4.01 -2.98
CA VAL A 97 -14.06 3.01 -1.97
C VAL A 97 -12.64 2.52 -2.27
N PHE A 98 -12.38 2.17 -3.53
CA PHE A 98 -11.08 1.65 -3.94
C PHE A 98 -9.92 2.66 -3.79
N PRO A 99 -9.98 3.88 -4.37
CA PRO A 99 -8.90 4.85 -4.21
C PRO A 99 -8.75 5.31 -2.76
N LEU A 100 -9.81 5.32 -1.95
CA LEU A 100 -9.71 5.62 -0.52
C LEU A 100 -8.91 4.54 0.22
N SER A 101 -9.23 3.26 0.03
CA SER A 101 -8.50 2.16 0.65
C SER A 101 -7.06 2.08 0.16
N GLN A 102 -6.81 2.41 -1.12
CA GLN A 102 -5.46 2.50 -1.67
C GLN A 102 -4.68 3.70 -1.10
N ALA A 103 -5.35 4.84 -0.86
CA ALA A 103 -4.73 5.99 -0.17
C ALA A 103 -4.28 5.62 1.24
N LEU A 104 -5.10 4.85 1.96
CA LEU A 104 -4.75 4.33 3.29
C LEU A 104 -3.50 3.45 3.21
N HIS A 105 -3.44 2.53 2.26
CA HIS A 105 -2.28 1.67 2.03
C HIS A 105 -1.00 2.48 1.78
N ILE A 106 -1.03 3.40 0.82
CA ILE A 106 0.13 4.26 0.50
C ILE A 106 0.53 5.11 1.72
N GLY A 107 -0.45 5.62 2.46
CA GLY A 107 -0.23 6.38 3.68
C GLY A 107 0.47 5.54 4.75
N MET A 108 0.04 4.30 4.97
CA MET A 108 0.67 3.35 5.90
C MET A 108 2.13 3.08 5.50
N ASP A 109 2.40 2.83 4.22
CA ASP A 109 3.77 2.65 3.75
C ASP A 109 4.65 3.90 3.91
N ALA A 110 4.07 5.10 3.77
CA ALA A 110 4.75 6.36 4.04
C ALA A 110 5.21 6.50 5.51
N LEU A 111 4.49 5.86 6.45
CA LEU A 111 4.84 5.87 7.88
C LEU A 111 6.03 4.98 8.20
N MET A 112 6.47 4.14 7.28
CA MET A 112 7.65 3.31 7.48
C MET A 112 8.91 4.16 7.64
N ASN A 113 9.79 3.75 8.56
CA ASN A 113 11.06 4.38 8.89
C ASN A 113 12.15 4.09 7.84
N TYR A 114 11.81 4.36 6.58
CA TYR A 114 12.74 4.45 5.46
C TYR A 114 12.86 5.91 5.03
N GLU A 115 13.93 6.25 4.32
CA GLU A 115 14.13 7.59 3.80
C GLU A 115 13.27 7.82 2.56
N HIS A 116 12.36 8.78 2.65
CA HIS A 116 11.46 9.18 1.58
C HIS A 116 11.92 10.52 1.01
N ARG A 117 11.94 10.62 -0.32
CA ARG A 117 12.29 11.85 -1.03
C ARG A 117 11.19 12.23 -2.02
N PRO A 118 10.26 13.12 -1.64
CA PRO A 118 9.01 13.34 -2.40
C PRO A 118 9.23 13.96 -3.76
N LEU A 119 10.31 14.70 -3.96
CA LEU A 119 10.52 15.51 -5.18
C LEU A 119 11.83 15.17 -5.89
N VAL A 120 12.35 13.94 -5.81
CA VAL A 120 13.54 13.54 -6.61
C VAL A 120 13.19 13.56 -8.10
N PRO A 121 14.06 14.10 -8.98
CA PRO A 121 15.39 14.67 -8.72
C PRO A 121 15.41 16.17 -8.40
N LEU A 122 14.25 16.83 -8.34
CA LEU A 122 14.08 18.29 -8.17
C LEU A 122 14.41 18.82 -6.75
N SER A 123 14.43 17.97 -5.72
CA SER A 123 14.73 18.37 -4.34
C SER A 123 15.61 17.35 -3.60
N LYS A 124 16.43 17.85 -2.68
CA LYS A 124 17.20 17.05 -1.71
C LYS A 124 16.46 16.85 -0.38
N TRP A 125 15.25 17.38 -0.25
CA TRP A 125 14.46 17.22 0.96
C TRP A 125 14.11 15.74 1.18
N SER A 126 14.41 15.24 2.37
CA SER A 126 14.16 13.87 2.80
C SER A 126 13.43 13.87 4.14
N TYR A 127 12.51 12.94 4.34
CA TYR A 127 11.94 12.64 5.65
C TYR A 127 12.02 11.14 5.92
N ARG A 128 11.82 10.75 7.18
CA ARG A 128 11.70 9.34 7.57
C ARG A 128 10.40 9.16 8.34
N GLY A 129 9.67 8.09 8.04
CA GLY A 129 8.53 7.70 8.88
C GLY A 129 8.99 7.27 10.27
N PHE A 130 8.05 7.06 11.18
CA PHE A 130 8.35 6.73 12.57
C PHE A 130 8.11 5.24 12.91
N VAL A 131 7.48 4.48 12.01
CA VAL A 131 7.15 3.06 12.24
C VAL A 131 8.22 2.16 11.65
N ARG A 132 8.84 1.31 12.47
CA ARG A 132 9.74 0.27 11.97
C ARG A 132 8.92 -0.94 11.50
N SER A 133 8.98 -1.21 10.21
CA SER A 133 8.34 -2.38 9.60
C SER A 133 8.98 -3.69 10.06
N ALA A 134 8.20 -4.77 10.10
CA ALA A 134 8.62 -6.12 10.45
C ALA A 134 9.23 -6.24 11.87
N THR A 135 8.70 -5.48 12.82
CA THR A 135 9.08 -5.58 14.24
C THR A 135 8.09 -6.42 15.03
N VAL A 136 8.56 -7.08 16.10
CA VAL A 136 7.68 -7.83 17.03
C VAL A 136 6.56 -6.94 17.57
N THR A 137 6.87 -5.67 17.85
CA THR A 137 5.89 -4.68 18.29
C THR A 137 4.78 -4.45 17.26
N GLU A 138 5.13 -4.30 15.98
CA GLU A 138 4.15 -4.17 14.89
C GLU A 138 3.27 -5.42 14.77
N THR A 139 3.86 -6.61 14.87
CA THR A 139 3.12 -7.87 14.84
C THR A 139 2.10 -7.96 15.99
N ILE A 140 2.51 -7.61 17.22
CA ILE A 140 1.62 -7.65 18.38
C ILE A 140 0.46 -6.67 18.21
N ILE A 141 0.75 -5.41 17.85
CA ILE A 141 -0.27 -4.37 17.70
C ILE A 141 -1.26 -4.75 16.59
N SER A 142 -0.76 -5.15 15.42
CA SER A 142 -1.62 -5.54 14.30
C SER A 142 -2.46 -6.78 14.62
N SER A 143 -1.88 -7.80 15.29
CA SER A 143 -2.62 -9.00 15.71
C SER A 143 -3.69 -8.67 16.75
N ALA A 144 -3.37 -7.82 17.73
CA ALA A 144 -4.33 -7.38 18.74
C ALA A 144 -5.49 -6.59 18.11
N ALA A 145 -5.21 -5.66 17.19
CA ALA A 145 -6.23 -4.92 16.46
C ALA A 145 -7.14 -5.84 15.64
N LEU A 146 -6.56 -6.79 14.90
CA LEU A 146 -7.33 -7.79 14.15
C LEU A 146 -8.22 -8.64 15.07
N LEU A 147 -7.70 -9.04 16.24
CA LEU A 147 -8.49 -9.79 17.23
C LEU A 147 -9.65 -8.96 17.76
N THR A 148 -9.43 -7.68 18.09
CA THR A 148 -10.49 -6.78 18.55
C THR A 148 -11.58 -6.61 17.50
N ILE A 149 -11.20 -6.40 16.23
CA ILE A 149 -12.16 -6.28 15.11
C ILE A 149 -12.95 -7.59 14.92
N PHE A 150 -12.30 -8.74 15.07
CA PHE A 150 -12.96 -10.04 14.92
C PHE A 150 -13.95 -10.35 16.07
N LEU A 151 -13.69 -9.82 17.27
CA LEU A 151 -14.54 -10.04 18.44
C LEU A 151 -15.66 -9.00 18.60
N SER A 152 -15.64 -7.91 17.83
CA SER A 152 -16.67 -6.85 17.82
C SER A 152 -17.77 -7.12 16.81
#